data_AF-A0A955M1D4-F1
#
_entry.id   AF-A0A955M1D4-F1
#
_cell.length_a   1.000
_cell.length_b   1.000
_cell.length_c   1.000
_cell.angle_alpha   90.00
_cell.angle_beta   90.00
_cell.angle_gamma   90.00
#
_symmetry.space_group_name_H-M   'P 1'
#
loop_
_entity.id
_entity.type
_entity.pdbx_description
1 polymer ?
#
loop_
_entity_poly.entity_id
_entity_poly.type
_entity_poly.pdbx_seq_one_letter_code
_entity_poly.pdbx_strand_id
1 'polypeptide(L)' 'MLSLEDEYKSKGCDLIIGIDEAGRGPLAGPVVAAAVALKE' A
#
# COMPACT_ATOMS: atom_id res chain seq x y z
N MET A 1 -9.19 8.37 6.79
CA MET A 1 -7.93 7.91 6.16
C MET A 1 -7.99 6.44 5.77
N LEU A 2 -8.86 5.61 6.39
CA LEU A 2 -9.01 4.18 6.07
C LEU A 2 -10.27 3.84 5.25
N SER A 3 -10.90 4.82 4.57
CA SER A 3 -12.22 4.63 3.98
C SER A 3 -12.25 3.56 2.88
N LEU A 4 -11.14 3.36 2.18
CA LEU A 4 -11.03 2.31 1.15
C LEU A 4 -10.87 0.95 1.81
N GLU A 5 -10.01 0.86 2.81
CA GLU A 5 -9.76 -0.35 3.58
C GLU A 5 -11.06 -0.83 4.25
N ASP A 6 -11.81 0.08 4.87
CA ASP A 6 -13.10 -0.19 5.50
C ASP A 6 -14.15 -0.67 4.47
N GLU A 7 -14.21 -0.03 3.30
CA GLU A 7 -15.11 -0.44 2.22
C GLU A 7 -14.81 -1.87 1.75
N TYR A 8 -13.54 -2.18 1.48
CA TYR A 8 -13.17 -3.52 0.99
C TYR A 8 -13.27 -4.59 2.08
N LYS A 9 -12.95 -4.27 3.34
CA LYS A 9 -13.23 -5.16 4.48
C LYS A 9 -14.71 -5.48 4.58
N SER A 10 -15.60 -4.49 4.40
CA SER A 10 -17.05 -4.70 4.41
C SER A 10 -17.56 -5.61 3.27
N LYS A 11 -16.77 -5.72 2.18
CA LYS A 11 -17.03 -6.63 1.05
C LYS A 11 -16.42 -8.03 1.25
N GLY A 12 -15.82 -8.31 2.41
CA GLY A 12 -15.18 -9.59 2.73
C GLY A 12 -13.74 -9.71 2.24
N CYS A 13 -13.05 -8.60 1.94
CA CYS A 13 -11.63 -8.62 1.67
C CYS A 13 -10.85 -8.61 2.99
N ASP A 14 -10.48 -9.80 3.48
CA ASP A 14 -9.82 -9.97 4.78
C ASP A 14 -8.32 -9.64 4.75
N LEU A 15 -7.70 -9.58 3.56
CA LEU A 15 -6.30 -9.24 3.37
C LEU A 15 -6.18 -8.00 2.49
N ILE A 16 -5.74 -6.90 3.09
CA ILE A 16 -5.46 -5.64 2.41
C ILE A 16 -3.97 -5.32 2.55
N ILE A 17 -3.34 -4.99 1.41
CA ILE A 17 -1.91 -4.69 1.34
C ILE A 17 -1.75 -3.28 0.78
N GLY A 18 -1.15 -2.39 1.57
CA GLY A 18 -0.77 -1.05 1.11
C GLY A 18 0.52 -1.12 0.31
N ILE A 19 0.59 -0.39 -0.81
CA ILE A 19 1.76 -0.34 -1.69
C ILE A 19 2.14 1.12 -1.91
N ASP A 20 3.43 1.42 -1.83
CA ASP A 20 3.98 2.74 -2.15
C ASP A 20 5.39 2.60 -2.73
N GLU A 21 5.83 3.63 -3.47
CA GLU A 21 7.16 3.69 -4.06
C GLU A 21 7.96 4.93 -3.67
N ALA A 22 9.28 4.78 -3.67
CA ALA A 22 10.23 5.86 -3.52
C ALA A 22 11.31 5.79 -4.61
N GLY A 23 11.92 6.94 -4.91
CA GLY A 23 13.03 7.01 -5.86
C GLY A 23 12.63 7.40 -7.29
N ARG A 24 11.39 7.89 -7.53
CA ARG A 24 10.98 8.43 -8.85
C ARG A 24 11.62 9.78 -9.20
N GLY A 25 11.96 10.58 -8.19
CA GLY A 25 12.46 11.96 -8.34
C GLY A 25 13.99 12.15 -8.49
N PRO A 26 14.86 11.33 -7.88
CA PRO A 26 16.31 11.46 -8.04
C PRO A 26 16.79 11.34 -9.50
N LEU A 27 17.93 11.95 -9.81
CA LEU A 27 18.54 11.92 -11.15
C LEU A 27 19.07 10.52 -11.55
N ALA A 28 19.44 9.71 -10.56
CA ALA A 28 19.93 8.35 -10.71
C ALA A 28 19.66 7.54 -9.44
N GLY A 29 19.66 6.21 -9.56
CA GLY A 29 19.30 5.28 -8.50
C GLY A 29 18.02 4.51 -8.84
N PRO A 30 17.73 3.40 -8.15
CA PRO A 30 16.55 2.60 -8.42
C PRO A 30 15.29 3.27 -7.88
N VAL A 31 14.16 3.00 -8.53
CA VAL A 31 12.85 3.10 -7.89
C VAL A 31 12.65 1.84 -7.06
N VAL A 32 12.22 2.01 -5.81
CA VAL A 32 11.95 0.90 -4.89
C VAL A 32 10.50 1.01 -4.43
N ALA A 33 9.76 -0.09 -4.54
CA ALA A 33 8.40 -0.19 -4.02
C ALA A 33 8.36 -1.18 -2.84
N ALA A 34 7.44 -0.95 -1.92
CA ALA A 34 7.17 -1.84 -0.79
C ALA A 34 5.69 -2.19 -0.72
N ALA A 35 5.41 -3.37 -0.21
CA ALA A 35 4.05 -3.87 0.01
C ALA A 35 3.94 -4.29 1.48
N VAL A 36 2.95 -3.76 2.21
CA VAL A 36 2.79 -3.98 3.64
C VAL A 36 1.38 -4.49 3.93
N ALA A 37 1.30 -5.67 4.54
CA ALA A 37 0.10 -6.16 5.21
C ALA A 37 0.18 -5.74 6.69
N LEU A 38 -0.64 -4.78 7.09
CA LEU A 38 -0.75 -4.39 8.49
C LEU A 38 -1.69 -5.37 9.20
N LYS A 39 -1.23 -5.95 10.31
CA LYS A 39 -2.11 -6.65 11.25
C LYS A 39 -2.86 -5.61 12.07
N GLU A 40 -4.15 -5.85 12.29
CA GLU A 40 -4.93 -5.11 13.29
C GLU A 40 -4.35 -5.28 14.70
#